data_AF-A0AA37GST3-F1
#
_entry.id   AF-A0AA37GST3-F1
#
_cell.length_a   1.000
_cell.length_b   1.000
_cell.length_c   1.000
_cell.angle_alpha   90.00
_cell.angle_beta   90.00
_cell.angle_gamma   90.00
#
_symmetry.space_group_name_H-M   'P 1'
#
loop_
_entity.id
_entity.type
_entity.pdbx_description
1 polymer ?
#
loop_
_entity_poly.entity_id
_entity_poly.type
_entity_poly.pdbx_seq_one_letter_code
_entity_poly.pdbx_strand_id
1 'polypeptide(L)'
;MTIVLDGLDIVEEKDLPILTKALKEIVSNADNVVKIFVTSRSSSRIAMLLEADYDIPITRQETQRDMKAFVNHLVDTAVDNKLLLGGNVDQQLQSLLRQTVFERAGEILSAFVVKPSRMTPSRLSGNNSQRTST
;
A
#
# COMPACT_ATOMS: atom_id res chain seq x y z
N MET A 1 -2.37 -0.41 17.12
CA MET A 1 -2.34 0.82 16.28
C MET A 1 -2.24 0.42 14.82
N THR A 2 -2.84 1.19 13.90
CA THR A 2 -2.72 0.93 12.45
C THR A 2 -2.20 2.17 11.76
N ILE A 3 -1.17 2.01 10.93
CA ILE A 3 -0.57 3.07 10.11
C ILE A 3 -0.80 2.68 8.64
N VAL A 4 -1.30 3.63 7.85
CA VAL A 4 -1.50 3.46 6.41
C VAL A 4 -0.69 4.53 5.70
N LEU A 5 0.22 4.11 4.82
CA LEU A 5 1.06 4.96 3.99
C LEU A 5 0.66 4.74 2.54
N ASP A 6 0.16 5.79 1.89
CA ASP A 6 -0.24 5.73 0.49
C ASP A 6 0.86 6.32 -0.42
N GLY A 7 1.17 5.65 -1.53
CA GLY A 7 2.09 6.15 -2.56
C GLY A 7 3.54 6.29 -2.10
N LEU A 8 4.10 5.27 -1.44
CA LEU A 8 5.49 5.34 -0.94
C LEU A 8 6.53 5.57 -2.06
N ASP A 9 6.20 5.25 -3.32
CA ASP A 9 7.04 5.55 -4.48
C ASP A 9 7.29 7.05 -4.71
N ILE A 10 6.52 7.94 -4.06
CA ILE A 10 6.70 9.40 -4.14
C ILE A 10 7.86 9.87 -3.24
N VAL A 11 8.21 9.08 -2.21
CA VAL A 11 9.30 9.42 -1.28
C VAL A 11 10.63 9.40 -2.03
N GLU A 12 11.42 10.46 -1.88
CA GLU A 12 12.75 10.53 -2.49
C GLU A 12 13.64 9.40 -1.96
N GLU A 13 14.47 8.83 -2.84
CA GLU A 13 15.31 7.67 -2.51
C GLU A 13 16.24 7.93 -1.30
N LYS A 14 16.68 9.18 -1.13
CA LYS A 14 17.53 9.61 0.00
C LYS A 14 16.82 9.57 1.36
N ASP A 15 15.50 9.75 1.37
CA ASP A 15 14.68 9.86 2.59
C ASP A 15 14.06 8.50 2.98
N LEU A 16 13.99 7.56 2.03
CA LEU A 16 13.43 6.23 2.24
C LEU A 16 14.07 5.43 3.39
N PRO A 17 15.40 5.47 3.62
CA PRO A 17 16.01 4.81 4.78
C PRO A 17 15.59 5.42 6.12
N ILE A 18 15.41 6.74 6.16
CA ILE A 18 14.99 7.46 7.38
C ILE A 18 13.56 7.04 7.74
N LEU A 19 12.67 7.06 6.75
CA LEU A 19 11.28 6.64 6.92
C LEU A 19 11.18 5.16 7.35
N THR A 20 11.91 4.28 6.66
CA THR A 20 11.96 2.85 6.98
C THR A 20 12.44 2.62 8.42
N LYS A 21 13.49 3.32 8.85
CA LYS A 21 14.02 3.23 10.21
C LYS A 21 12.97 3.67 11.24
N ALA A 22 12.31 4.80 11.01
CA ALA A 22 11.27 5.31 11.91
C ALA A 22 10.10 4.32 12.04
N LEU A 23 9.65 3.71 10.94
CA LEU A 23 8.59 2.70 10.98
C LEU A 23 9.02 1.46 11.77
N LYS A 24 10.26 0.99 11.58
CA LYS A 24 10.83 -0.12 12.36
C LYS A 24 10.90 0.20 13.85
N GLU A 25 11.33 1.41 14.22
CA GLU A 25 11.39 1.87 15.61
C GLU A 25 10.00 1.93 16.27
N ILE A 26 8.99 2.40 15.54
CA ILE A 26 7.60 2.39 16.03
C ILE A 26 7.15 0.96 16.32
N VAL A 27 7.46 0.02 15.43
CA VAL A 27 7.09 -1.38 15.58
C VAL A 27 7.86 -2.04 16.73
N SER A 28 9.14 -1.73 16.92
CA SER A 28 9.98 -2.35 17.94
C SER A 28 9.71 -1.82 19.36
N ASN A 29 9.30 -0.56 19.49
CA ASN A 29 9.11 0.10 20.78
C ASN A 29 7.65 0.07 21.26
N ALA A 30 6.72 -0.43 20.45
CA ALA A 30 5.32 -0.52 20.83
C ALA A 30 5.06 -1.73 21.73
N ASP A 31 4.46 -1.50 22.89
CA ASP A 31 3.98 -2.57 23.80
C ASP A 31 2.81 -3.38 23.18
N ASN A 32 2.23 -2.88 22.09
CA ASN A 32 1.09 -3.48 21.40
C ASN A 32 1.41 -3.78 19.93
N VAL A 33 0.55 -4.60 19.31
CA VAL A 33 0.66 -4.90 17.87
C VAL A 33 0.41 -3.63 17.05
N VAL A 34 1.39 -3.28 16.23
CA VAL A 34 1.30 -2.25 15.18
C VAL A 34 1.14 -2.95 13.84
N LYS A 35 0.16 -2.51 13.04
CA LYS A 35 -0.02 -2.95 11.65
C LYS A 35 0.32 -1.80 10.73
N ILE A 36 1.24 -2.01 9.80
CA ILE A 36 1.62 -1.01 8.80
C ILE A 36 1.20 -1.52 7.43
N PHE A 37 0.37 -0.74 6.75
CA PHE A 37 -0.02 -0.96 5.36
C PHE A 37 0.65 0.11 4.51
N VAL A 38 1.30 -0.32 3.44
CA VAL A 38 1.99 0.59 2.52
C VAL A 38 1.48 0.33 1.13
N THR A 39 1.12 1.37 0.37
CA THR A 39 0.86 1.25 -1.06
C THR A 39 2.01 1.87 -1.87
N SER A 40 2.24 1.35 -3.07
CA SER A 40 3.22 1.90 -4.02
C SER A 40 2.86 1.47 -5.45
N ARG A 41 3.24 2.26 -6.45
CA ARG A 41 3.15 1.85 -7.87
C ARG A 41 4.24 0.87 -8.31
N SER A 42 5.33 0.74 -7.56
CA SER A 42 6.47 -0.13 -7.84
C SER A 42 6.87 -0.94 -6.62
N SER A 43 6.88 -2.28 -6.73
CA SER A 43 6.95 -3.16 -5.57
C SER A 43 8.36 -3.56 -5.12
N SER A 44 9.29 -3.74 -6.06
CA SER A 44 10.48 -4.55 -5.79
C SER A 44 11.46 -3.93 -4.79
N ARG A 45 11.66 -2.61 -4.81
CA ARG A 45 12.62 -1.92 -3.92
C ARG A 45 12.06 -1.68 -2.52
N ILE A 46 10.78 -1.35 -2.44
CA ILE A 46 10.11 -0.97 -1.19
C ILE A 46 9.87 -2.19 -0.30
N ALA A 47 9.43 -3.31 -0.90
CA ALA A 47 9.25 -4.58 -0.18
C ALA A 47 10.53 -5.03 0.52
N MET A 48 11.67 -4.94 -0.19
CA MET A 48 12.98 -5.29 0.35
C MET A 48 13.40 -4.38 1.51
N LEU A 49 13.24 -3.06 1.39
CA LEU A 49 13.65 -2.12 2.45
C LEU A 49 12.85 -2.30 3.73
N LEU A 50 11.54 -2.51 3.59
CA LEU A 50 10.63 -2.66 4.73
C LEU A 50 10.69 -4.05 5.36
N GLU A 51 11.43 -5.01 4.76
CA GLU A 51 11.40 -6.42 5.14
C GLU A 51 9.95 -6.92 5.27
N ALA A 52 9.11 -6.54 4.28
CA ALA A 52 7.69 -6.81 4.35
C ALA A 52 7.44 -8.33 4.35
N ASP A 53 6.66 -8.81 5.32
CA ASP A 53 6.28 -10.22 5.41
C ASP A 53 5.31 -10.62 4.28
N TYR A 54 4.57 -9.64 3.75
CA TYR A 54 3.62 -9.83 2.67
C TYR A 54 3.74 -8.71 1.64
N ASP A 55 3.98 -9.11 0.40
CA ASP A 55 3.78 -8.30 -0.80
C ASP A 55 2.49 -8.77 -1.48
N ILE A 56 1.54 -7.86 -1.63
CA ILE A 56 0.26 -8.09 -2.31
C ILE A 56 0.31 -7.29 -3.61
N PRO A 57 0.78 -7.91 -4.72
CA PRO A 57 0.74 -7.27 -6.01
C PRO A 57 -0.72 -7.14 -6.47
N ILE A 58 -1.17 -5.95 -6.85
CA ILE A 58 -2.47 -5.76 -7.49
C ILE A 58 -2.23 -5.63 -8.98
N THR A 59 -2.50 -6.70 -9.72
CA THR A 59 -2.20 -6.74 -11.15
C THR A 59 -3.32 -6.11 -11.98
N ARG A 60 -2.96 -5.70 -13.20
CA ARG A 60 -3.93 -5.21 -14.18
C ARG A 60 -4.97 -6.29 -14.52
N GLN A 61 -4.57 -7.55 -14.54
CA GLN A 61 -5.44 -8.69 -14.84
C GLN A 61 -6.53 -8.86 -13.77
N GLU A 62 -6.17 -8.73 -12.50
CA GLU A 62 -7.11 -8.84 -11.37
C GLU A 62 -8.11 -7.69 -11.35
N THR A 63 -7.65 -6.47 -11.68
CA THR A 63 -8.48 -5.26 -11.63
C THR A 63 -9.21 -4.96 -12.93
N GLN A 64 -8.95 -5.70 -14.01
CA GLN A 64 -9.43 -5.39 -15.35
C GLN A 64 -10.96 -5.27 -15.41
N ARG A 65 -11.65 -6.24 -14.80
CA ARG A 65 -13.12 -6.30 -14.81
C ARG A 65 -13.73 -5.12 -14.05
N ASP A 66 -13.21 -4.86 -12.87
CA ASP A 66 -13.71 -3.81 -11.99
C ASP A 66 -13.42 -2.43 -12.57
N MET A 67 -12.23 -2.24 -13.13
CA MET A 67 -11.87 -1.01 -13.83
C MET A 67 -12.79 -0.75 -15.04
N LYS A 68 -13.11 -1.79 -15.83
CA LYS A 68 -14.06 -1.63 -16.94
C LYS A 68 -15.46 -1.26 -16.46
N ALA A 69 -15.93 -1.90 -15.39
CA ALA A 69 -17.23 -1.58 -14.79
C ALA A 69 -17.25 -0.14 -14.24
N PHE A 70 -16.18 0.27 -13.57
CA PHE A 70 -16.02 1.61 -13.02
C PHE A 70 -15.99 2.69 -14.11
N VAL A 71 -15.22 2.49 -15.18
CA VAL A 71 -15.17 3.44 -16.32
C VAL A 71 -16.52 3.55 -17.00
N ASN A 72 -17.23 2.43 -17.22
CA ASN A 72 -18.59 2.47 -17.75
C ASN A 72 -19.51 3.31 -16.87
N HIS A 73 -19.51 3.02 -15.56
CA HIS A 73 -20.33 3.76 -14.60
C HIS A 73 -20.01 5.26 -14.56
N LEU A 74 -18.73 5.64 -14.61
CA LEU A 74 -18.33 7.05 -14.65
C LEU A 74 -18.82 7.76 -15.91
N VAL A 75 -18.67 7.13 -17.08
CA VAL A 75 -19.14 7.71 -18.35
C VAL A 75 -20.65 7.84 -18.35
N ASP A 76 -21.38 6.79 -17.96
CA ASP A 76 -22.84 6.80 -17.86
C ASP A 76 -23.32 7.92 -16.92
N THR A 77 -22.75 7.98 -15.72
CA THR A 77 -23.08 8.99 -14.70
C THR A 77 -22.80 10.41 -15.20
N ALA A 78 -21.71 10.62 -15.94
CA ALA A 78 -21.36 11.94 -16.45
C ALA A 78 -22.27 12.38 -17.62
N VAL A 79 -22.78 11.45 -18.42
CA VAL A 79 -23.82 11.71 -19.42
C VAL A 79 -25.15 12.03 -18.73
N ASP A 80 -25.59 11.20 -17.80
CA ASP A 80 -26.87 11.34 -17.09
C ASP A 80 -26.95 12.66 -16.30
N ASN A 81 -25.84 13.05 -15.67
CA ASN A 81 -25.72 14.33 -14.95
C ASN A 81 -25.45 15.53 -15.86
N LYS A 82 -25.47 15.34 -17.19
CA LYS A 82 -25.25 16.39 -18.20
C LYS A 82 -23.87 17.07 -18.11
N LEU A 83 -22.89 16.39 -17.51
CA LEU A 83 -21.52 16.88 -17.39
C LEU A 83 -20.73 16.69 -18.67
N LEU A 84 -21.09 15.68 -19.48
CA LEU A 84 -20.51 15.45 -20.81
C LEU A 84 -21.47 15.94 -21.89
N LEU A 85 -21.06 16.99 -22.61
CA LEU A 85 -21.81 17.60 -23.73
C LEU A 85 -23.30 17.86 -23.40
N GLY A 86 -23.61 18.26 -22.16
CA GLY A 86 -24.98 18.50 -21.72
C GLY A 86 -25.88 17.26 -21.67
N GLY A 87 -25.29 16.06 -21.68
CA GLY A 87 -25.98 14.76 -21.68
C GLY A 87 -26.34 14.25 -23.06
N ASN A 88 -25.98 14.97 -24.12
CA ASN A 88 -26.22 14.54 -25.50
C ASN A 88 -24.93 14.00 -26.12
N VAL A 89 -24.57 12.77 -25.75
CA VAL A 89 -23.39 12.07 -26.26
C VAL A 89 -23.87 10.85 -27.03
N ASP A 90 -23.52 10.76 -28.31
CA ASP A 90 -23.86 9.59 -29.12
C ASP A 90 -23.11 8.33 -28.65
N GLN A 91 -23.63 7.16 -29.04
CA GLN A 91 -23.08 5.88 -28.60
C GLN A 91 -21.64 5.62 -29.08
N GLN A 92 -21.26 6.17 -30.24
CA GLN A 92 -19.90 6.00 -30.77
C GLN A 92 -18.90 6.77 -29.91
N LEU A 93 -19.20 8.02 -29.59
CA LEU A 93 -18.39 8.86 -28.71
C LEU A 93 -18.34 8.32 -27.28
N GLN A 94 -19.45 7.84 -26.73
CA GLN A 94 -19.44 7.18 -25.42
C GLN A 94 -18.55 5.93 -25.41
N SER A 95 -18.61 5.11 -26.46
CA SER A 95 -17.77 3.90 -26.59
C SER A 95 -16.29 4.26 -26.69
N LEU A 96 -15.97 5.28 -27.49
CA LEU A 96 -14.61 5.80 -27.63
C LEU A 96 -14.06 6.34 -26.30
N LEU A 97 -14.87 7.09 -25.55
CA LEU A 97 -14.51 7.60 -24.23
C LEU A 97 -14.22 6.47 -23.25
N ARG A 98 -15.11 5.48 -23.16
CA ARG A 98 -14.91 4.30 -22.28
C ARG A 98 -13.62 3.58 -22.63
N GLN A 99 -13.39 3.32 -23.91
CA GLN A 99 -12.19 2.64 -24.38
C GLN A 99 -10.93 3.45 -24.06
N THR A 100 -10.91 4.73 -24.40
CA THR A 100 -9.75 5.61 -24.19
C THR A 100 -9.41 5.75 -22.71
N VAL A 101 -10.41 5.96 -21.85
CA VAL A 101 -10.19 6.08 -20.40
C VAL A 101 -9.70 4.76 -19.82
N PHE A 102 -10.32 3.64 -20.20
CA PHE A 102 -9.92 2.31 -19.73
C PHE A 102 -8.50 1.93 -20.16
N GLU A 103 -8.10 2.25 -21.39
CA GLU A 103 -6.75 1.98 -21.90
C GLU A 103 -5.69 2.82 -21.17
N ARG A 104 -6.04 4.05 -20.79
CA ARG A 104 -5.14 4.98 -20.10
C ARG A 104 -5.12 4.86 -18.58
N ALA A 105 -6.10 4.17 -17.96
CA ALA A 105 -6.17 3.94 -16.51
C ALA A 105 -5.09 2.96 -15.97
N GLY A 106 -3.97 2.80 -16.68
CA GLY A 106 -3.00 1.71 -16.53
C GLY A 106 -2.05 1.78 -15.34
N GLU A 107 -2.47 2.29 -14.18
CA GLU A 107 -1.62 2.24 -12.99
C GLU A 107 -1.81 0.94 -12.21
N ILE A 108 -0.69 0.26 -11.94
CA ILE A 108 -0.59 -0.93 -11.08
C ILE A 108 -0.31 -0.42 -9.67
N LEU A 109 -1.12 -0.84 -8.70
CA LEU A 109 -0.89 -0.57 -7.28
C LEU A 109 -0.32 -1.83 -6.63
N SER A 110 0.52 -1.69 -5.62
CA SER A 110 1.04 -2.78 -4.81
C SER A 110 0.84 -2.44 -3.35
N ALA A 111 0.42 -3.40 -2.53
CA ALA A 111 0.21 -3.21 -1.10
C ALA A 111 1.13 -4.12 -0.28
N PHE A 112 1.76 -3.58 0.77
CA PHE A 112 2.65 -4.30 1.67
C PHE A 112 2.10 -4.33 3.08
N VAL A 113 2.35 -5.43 3.78
CA VAL A 113 2.07 -5.57 5.21
C VAL A 113 3.35 -5.91 5.95
N VAL A 114 3.68 -5.10 6.95
CA VAL A 114 4.82 -5.33 7.87
C VAL A 114 4.27 -5.84 9.21
N LYS A 115 4.74 -6.98 9.72
CA LYS A 115 4.45 -7.41 11.10
C LYS A 115 5.61 -7.08 12.05
N PRO A 116 5.32 -6.94 13.36
CA PRO A 116 6.35 -6.97 14.38
C PRO A 116 7.01 -8.35 14.43
N SER A 117 8.35 -8.35 14.38
CA SER A 117 9.16 -9.44 14.92
C SER A 117 8.83 -9.59 16.39
N ARG A 118 8.23 -10.72 16.79
CA ARG A 118 8.06 -11.04 18.21
C ARG A 118 9.46 -11.08 18.83
N MET A 119 9.76 -10.14 19.72
CA MET A 119 10.87 -10.33 20.66
C MET A 119 10.58 -11.61 21.44
N THR A 120 11.35 -12.65 21.17
CA THR A 120 11.44 -13.78 22.08
C THR A 120 12.06 -13.24 23.38
N PRO A 121 11.44 -13.47 24.54
CA PRO A 121 12.02 -13.06 25.81
C PRO A 121 13.26 -13.91 26.03
N SER A 122 14.42 -13.38 25.67
CA SER A 122 15.70 -13.98 26.00
C SER A 122 16.48 -13.00 26.85
N ARG A 123 16.89 -13.52 28.02
CA ARG A 123 17.78 -12.95 29.04
C ARG A 123 17.12 -12.18 30.18
N LEU A 124 16.42 -12.91 31.05
CA LEU A 124 16.67 -12.78 32.48
C LEU A 124 17.95 -13.55 32.83
N SER A 125 19.11 -12.99 32.47
CA SER A 125 20.38 -13.36 33.11
C SER A 125 20.41 -12.65 34.45
N GLY A 126 19.70 -13.21 35.42
CA GLY A 126 19.85 -12.88 36.84
C GLY A 126 21.19 -13.41 37.33
N ASN A 127 22.24 -12.64 37.06
CA ASN A 127 23.58 -12.85 37.58
C ASN A 127 23.54 -12.55 39.09
N ASN A 128 23.18 -13.54 39.90
CA ASN A 128 23.21 -13.40 41.35
C ASN A 128 24.63 -13.70 41.84
N SER A 129 25.30 -12.64 42.26
CA SER A 129 26.67 -12.61 42.73
C SER A 129 26.94 -13.59 43.88
N GLN A 130 28.17 -14.10 43.86
CA GLN A 130 28.98 -14.51 45.01
C GLN A 130 28.53 -13.91 46.36
N ARG A 131 28.33 -14.79 47.36
CA ARG A 131 28.97 -14.71 48.69
C ARG A 131 28.33 -15.74 49.64
N THR A 132 29.05 -16.82 49.91
CA THR A 132 29.27 -17.31 51.29
C THR A 132 30.57 -18.11 51.29
N SER A 133 31.63 -17.48 51.79
CA SER A 133 32.82 -18.16 52.31
C SER A 133 32.57 -18.49 53.78
N THR A 134 32.73 -19.76 54.15
CA THR A 134 33.38 -20.35 55.33
C THR A 134 32.72 -21.67 55.68
#